data_AF-A0A4Z0NZS2-F1
#
_entry.id   AF-A0A4Z0NZS2-F1
#
_cell.length_a   1.000
_cell.length_b   1.000
_cell.length_c   1.000
_cell.angle_alpha   90.00
_cell.angle_beta   90.00
_cell.angle_gamma   90.00
#
_symmetry.space_group_name_H-M   'P 1'
#
loop_
_entity.id
_entity.type
_entity.pdbx_description
1 polymer ?
#
loop_
_entity_poly.entity_id
_entity_poly.type
_entity_poly.pdbx_seq_one_letter_code
_entity_poly.pdbx_strand_id
1 'polypeptide(L)' 'MEPEDEFLKNASTMVKFAKEEIKQFLGWTNKHSSYGQSAQLIVSKLETILKDIKELEEEFKNKQG' A
#
# COMPACT_ATOMS: atom_id res chain seq x y z
N MET A 1 -5.28 20.05 -10.76
CA MET A 1 -5.25 18.64 -10.34
C MET A 1 -6.67 18.31 -9.99
N GLU A 2 -7.27 17.33 -10.65
CA GLU A 2 -8.64 16.94 -10.34
C GLU A 2 -8.69 16.30 -8.95
N PRO A 3 -9.79 16.44 -8.19
CA PRO A 3 -9.93 15.86 -6.85
C PRO A 3 -9.61 14.36 -6.78
N GLU A 4 -9.90 13.62 -7.85
CA GLU A 4 -9.64 12.19 -8.00
C GLU A 4 -8.15 11.88 -8.11
N ASP A 5 -7.38 12.68 -8.84
CA ASP A 5 -5.92 12.53 -8.94
C ASP A 5 -5.26 12.73 -7.56
N GLU A 6 -5.73 13.75 -6.84
CA GLU A 6 -5.24 14.04 -5.49
C GLU A 6 -5.61 12.90 -4.51
N PHE A 7 -6.84 12.39 -4.60
CA PHE A 7 -7.29 11.24 -3.82
C PHE A 7 -6.41 10.00 -4.07
N LEU A 8 -6.17 9.62 -5.32
CA LEU A 8 -5.37 8.45 -5.69
C LEU A 8 -3.91 8.59 -5.21
N LYS A 9 -3.33 9.79 -5.36
CA LYS A 9 -1.99 10.11 -4.85
C LYS A 9 -1.91 9.99 -3.33
N ASN A 10 -2.91 10.53 -2.62
CA ASN A 10 -2.97 10.49 -1.17
C ASN A 10 -3.15 9.04 -0.67
N ALA A 11 -4.04 8.27 -1.28
CA ALA A 11 -4.25 6.85 -0.97
C ALA A 11 -2.95 6.05 -1.16
N SER A 12 -2.28 6.20 -2.31
CA SER A 12 -0.98 5.55 -2.59
C SER A 12 0.08 5.91 -1.55
N THR A 13 0.12 7.18 -1.13
CA THR A 13 1.07 7.68 -0.12
C THR A 13 0.82 7.06 1.25
N MET A 14 -0.43 7.02 1.71
CA MET A 14 -0.79 6.39 2.99
C MET A 14 -0.44 4.91 3.03
N VAL A 15 -0.74 4.16 1.95
CA VAL A 15 -0.44 2.73 1.86
C VAL A 15 1.07 2.48 1.88
N LYS A 16 1.87 3.32 1.21
CA LYS A 16 3.34 3.24 1.25
C LYS A 16 3.87 3.46 2.67
N PHE A 17 3.41 4.49 3.36
CA PHE A 17 3.84 4.75 4.75
C PHE A 17 3.45 3.61 5.69
N ALA A 18 2.19 3.16 5.63
CA ALA A 18 1.75 2.01 6.41
C ALA A 18 2.63 0.77 6.16
N LYS A 19 3.00 0.51 4.90
CA LYS A 19 3.85 -0.63 4.55
C LYS A 19 5.24 -0.52 5.18
N GLU A 20 5.86 0.66 5.10
CA GLU A 20 7.20 0.87 5.65
C GLU A 20 7.22 0.79 7.18
N GLU A 21 6.19 1.29 7.88
CA GLU A 21 6.04 1.12 9.33
C GLU A 21 5.98 -0.37 9.74
N ILE A 22 5.19 -1.18 9.03
CA ILE A 22 5.08 -2.61 9.33
C ILE A 22 6.38 -3.36 8.98
N LYS A 23 7.11 -2.95 7.93
CA LYS A 23 8.44 -3.50 7.64
C LYS A 23 9.45 -3.18 8.72
N GLN A 24 9.43 -1.97 9.29
CA GLN A 24 10.28 -1.62 10.43
C GLN A 24 9.96 -2.49 11.64
N PHE A 25 8.67 -2.69 11.95
CA PHE A 25 8.23 -3.62 12.99
C PHE A 25 8.76 -5.04 12.74
N LEU A 26 8.73 -5.55 11.50
CA LEU A 26 9.33 -6.83 11.16
C LEU A 26 10.85 -6.87 11.35
N GLY A 27 11.53 -5.74 11.13
CA GLY A 27 12.97 -5.59 11.36
C GLY A 27 13.36 -5.70 12.84
N TRP A 28 12.48 -5.30 13.75
CA TRP A 28 12.72 -5.35 15.20
C TRP A 28 12.30 -6.65 15.86
N THR A 29 11.58 -7.52 15.15
CA THR A 29 10.86 -8.62 15.77
C THR A 29 11.17 -9.98 15.14
N ASN A 30 10.85 -11.07 15.83
CA ASN A 30 11.11 -12.40 15.29
C ASN A 30 10.09 -12.74 14.20
N LYS A 31 10.54 -12.76 12.94
CA LYS A 31 9.75 -13.11 11.76
C LYS A 31 9.06 -14.49 11.81
N HIS A 32 9.57 -15.43 12.61
CA HIS A 32 9.00 -16.78 12.74
C HIS A 32 7.93 -16.90 13.83
N SER A 33 7.77 -15.87 14.66
CA SER A 33 6.68 -15.82 15.63
C SER A 33 5.33 -15.62 14.95
N SER A 34 4.24 -15.87 15.68
CA SER A 34 2.87 -15.64 15.19
C SER A 34 2.62 -14.17 14.81
N TYR A 35 3.12 -13.22 15.59
CA TYR A 35 3.00 -11.80 15.27
C TYR A 35 3.85 -11.42 14.04
N GLY A 36 5.02 -12.05 13.85
CA GLY A 36 5.91 -11.81 12.72
C GLY A 36 5.27 -12.29 11.41
N GLN A 37 4.68 -13.48 11.43
CA GLN A 37 3.91 -14.00 10.29
C GLN A 37 2.69 -13.13 9.98
N SER A 38 2.00 -12.64 11.02
CA SER A 38 0.86 -11.73 10.85
C SER A 38 1.29 -10.40 10.22
N ALA A 39 2.42 -9.83 10.65
CA ALA A 39 2.96 -8.61 10.07
C ALA A 39 3.42 -8.81 8.61
N GLN A 40 4.00 -9.96 8.26
CA GLN A 40 4.30 -10.29 6.86
C GLN A 40 3.04 -10.32 5.99
N LEU A 41 1.97 -10.95 6.49
CA LEU A 41 0.69 -10.97 5.79
C LEU A 41 0.12 -9.56 5.57
N ILE A 42 0.25 -8.68 6.58
CA ILE A 42 -0.16 -7.26 6.44
C ILE A 42 0.65 -6.57 5.35
N VAL A 43 1.97 -6.76 5.29
CA VAL A 43 2.82 -6.20 4.21
C VAL A 43 2.33 -6.67 2.84
N SER A 44 2.09 -7.97 2.66
CA SER A 44 1.59 -8.50 1.38
C SER A 44 0.25 -7.89 0.98
N LYS A 45 -0.68 -7.72 1.92
CA LYS A 45 -1.98 -7.06 1.65
C LYS A 45 -1.81 -5.60 1.24
N LEU A 46 -0.91 -4.86 1.88
CA LEU A 46 -0.63 -3.47 1.52
C LEU A 46 0.01 -3.36 0.13
N GLU A 47 0.80 -4.36 -0.29
CA GLU A 47 1.34 -4.41 -1.65
C GLU A 47 0.26 -4.68 -2.70
N THR A 48 -0.69 -5.57 -2.41
CA THR A 48 -1.88 -5.76 -3.26
C THR A 48 -2.68 -4.47 -3.37
N ILE A 49 -3.02 -3.82 -2.25
CA ILE A 49 -3.77 -2.56 -2.27
C ILE A 49 -3.04 -1.48 -3.08
N LEU A 50 -1.71 -1.40 -2.97
CA LEU A 50 -0.93 -0.44 -3.75
C LEU A 50 -0.95 -0.74 -5.25
N LYS A 51 -1.04 -2.02 -5.64
CA LYS A 51 -1.23 -2.43 -7.04
C LYS A 51 -2.62 -2.03 -7.53
N ASP A 52 -3.66 -2.31 -6.74
CA ASP A 52 -5.04 -1.97 -7.09
C ASP A 52 -5.25 -0.46 -7.27
N ILE A 53 -4.63 0.37 -6.41
CA ILE A 53 -4.67 1.84 -6.55
C ILE A 53 -4.01 2.30 -7.85
N LYS A 54 -2.92 1.66 -8.27
CA LYS A 54 -2.24 2.01 -9.53
C LYS A 54 -3.09 1.61 -10.75
N GLU A 55 -3.72 0.45 -10.71
CA GLU A 55 -4.63 0.01 -11.77
C GLU A 55 -5.82 0.99 -11.88
N LEU A 56 -6.37 1.42 -10.75
CA LEU A 56 -7.42 2.43 -10.71
C LEU A 56 -6.94 3.79 -11.28
N GLU A 57 -5.71 4.19 -10.98
CA GLU A 57 -5.09 5.40 -11.55
C GLU A 57 -4.91 5.31 -13.08
N GLU A 58 -4.49 4.15 -13.59
CA GLU A 58 -4.37 3.90 -15.03
C GLU A 58 -5.74 3.91 -15.73
N GLU A 59 -6.75 3.26 -15.15
CA GLU A 59 -8.12 3.28 -15.68
C GLU A 59 -8.71 4.70 -15.70
N PHE A 60 -8.47 5.50 -14.66
CA PHE A 60 -8.92 6.88 -14.59
C PHE A 60 -8.29 7.74 -15.69
N LYS A 61 -6.97 7.65 -15.86
CA LYS A 61 -6.24 8.36 -16.93
C LYS A 61 -6.70 7.95 -18.33
N ASN A 62 -6.93 6.65 -18.56
CA ASN A 62 -7.42 6.14 -19.84
C ASN A 62 -8.83 6.60 -20.18
N LYS A 63 -9.65 6.98 -19.20
CA LYS A 63 -10.98 7.57 -19.43
C LYS A 63 -10.96 9.07 -19.69
N GLN A 64 -9.86 9.75 -19.36
CA GLN A 64 -9.68 11.19 -19.58
C GLN A 64 -8.98 11.52 -20.90
N GLY A 65 -8.33 10.55 -21.55
CA GLY A 65 -7.72 10.68 -22.88
C GLY A 65 -8.67 10.29 -24.00
#